data_AF-A0A381FQY5-F1
#
_entry.id   AF-A0A381FQY5-F1
#
_cell.length_a   1.000
_cell.length_b   1.000
_cell.length_c   1.000
_cell.angle_alpha   90.00
_cell.angle_beta   90.00
_cell.angle_gamma   90.00
#
_symmetry.space_group_name_H-M   'P 1'
#
loop_
_entity.id
_entity.type
_entity.pdbx_description
1 polymer ?
#
loop_
_entity_poly.entity_id
_entity_poly.type
_entity_poly.pdbx_seq_one_letter_code
_entity_poly.pdbx_strand_id
1 'polypeptide(L)'
;MSPKNLKYYPDTSIVIKAGLLTIVIFISYFLGLGINKILRFSNDYLSGLWCAVSAIVVFDDLPKNAKSLIKDRLLGTFIGALLTTVIIYFTNNLFLSLGISVFFTCILISVFKWTGALKIGCITVIIVGLSTHEKAFDIVWQFGLMRFLESVAGGAISLIATIIIEMIKKKNIEKT
;
A
#
# COMPACT_ATOMS: atom_id res chain seq x y z
N MET A 1 33.34 9.70 41.62
CA MET A 1 33.03 9.27 40.23
C MET A 1 31.52 9.22 40.10
N SER A 2 30.89 10.24 39.52
CA SER A 2 29.44 10.30 39.34
C SER A 2 29.09 9.89 37.90
N PRO A 3 28.19 8.93 37.67
CA PRO A 3 27.79 8.56 36.32
C PRO A 3 26.96 9.71 35.72
N LYS A 4 27.47 10.29 34.64
CA LYS A 4 26.72 11.27 33.85
C LYS A 4 25.46 10.60 33.32
N ASN A 5 24.30 11.04 33.81
CA ASN A 5 22.99 10.79 33.21
C ASN A 5 22.98 11.36 31.77
N LEU A 6 23.39 10.56 30.81
CA LEU A 6 23.14 10.82 29.40
C LEU A 6 21.64 10.59 29.16
N LYS A 7 20.85 11.66 29.30
CA LYS A 7 19.48 11.72 28.80
C LYS A 7 19.56 11.46 27.29
N TYR A 8 19.26 10.23 26.88
CA TYR A 8 19.18 9.83 25.47
C TYR A 8 17.95 10.51 24.87
N TYR A 9 18.13 11.74 24.36
CA TYR A 9 17.10 12.38 23.56
C TYR A 9 16.97 11.59 22.25
N PRO A 10 15.76 11.20 21.84
CA PRO A 10 15.57 10.65 20.50
C PRO A 10 16.10 11.68 19.50
N ASP A 11 16.94 11.21 18.58
CA ASP A 11 17.48 12.03 17.50
C ASP A 11 16.32 12.79 16.85
N THR A 12 16.37 14.13 16.88
CA THR A 12 15.28 15.01 16.45
C THR A 12 14.81 14.68 15.03
N SER A 13 15.71 14.13 14.21
CA SER A 13 15.44 13.59 12.89
C SER A 13 14.36 12.48 12.89
N ILE A 14 14.40 11.57 13.86
CA ILE A 14 13.45 10.45 13.98
C ILE A 14 12.03 10.97 14.26
N VAL A 15 11.90 11.92 15.18
CA VAL A 15 10.60 12.51 15.56
C VAL A 15 9.97 13.25 14.38
N ILE A 16 10.78 13.99 13.62
CA ILE A 16 10.32 14.70 12.41
C ILE A 16 9.83 13.71 11.35
N LYS A 17 10.59 12.65 11.08
CA LYS A 17 10.20 11.62 10.10
C LYS A 17 8.92 10.90 10.51
N ALA A 18 8.77 10.56 11.79
CA ALA A 18 7.56 9.97 12.31
C ALA A 18 6.35 10.90 12.17
N GLY A 19 6.52 12.20 12.43
CA GLY A 19 5.49 13.22 12.21
C GLY A 19 5.06 13.32 10.75
N LEU A 20 6.03 13.36 9.82
CA LEU A 20 5.76 13.41 8.38
C LEU A 20 5.02 12.17 7.88
N LEU A 21 5.49 10.98 8.27
CA LEU A 21 4.81 9.73 7.93
C LEU A 21 3.38 9.71 8.48
N THR A 22 3.17 10.19 9.70
CA THR A 22 1.84 10.29 10.30
C THR A 22 0.91 11.19 9.47
N ILE A 23 1.39 12.36 9.03
CA ILE A 23 0.63 13.26 8.15
C ILE A 23 0.27 12.56 6.83
N VAL A 24 1.23 11.87 6.21
CA VAL A 24 1.03 11.12 4.96
C VAL A 24 -0.04 10.03 5.14
N ILE A 25 -0.02 9.31 6.26
CA ILE A 25 -1.01 8.28 6.61
C ILE A 25 -2.41 8.90 6.71
N PHE A 26 -2.56 10.01 7.45
CA PHE A 26 -3.86 10.67 7.62
C PHE A 26 -4.42 11.19 6.30
N ILE A 27 -3.61 11.88 5.50
CA ILE A 27 -4.03 12.39 4.18
C ILE A 27 -4.46 11.22 3.28
N SER A 28 -3.68 10.15 3.26
CA SER A 28 -3.98 8.96 2.45
C SER A 28 -5.27 8.27 2.90
N TYR A 29 -5.49 8.16 4.21
CA TYR A 29 -6.72 7.60 4.76
C TYR A 29 -7.95 8.37 4.26
N PHE A 30 -7.97 9.71 4.43
CA PHE A 30 -9.10 10.54 4.00
C PHE A 30 -9.25 10.54 2.47
N LEU A 31 -8.15 10.50 1.71
CA LEU A 31 -8.23 10.37 0.26
C LEU A 31 -8.89 9.05 -0.15
N GLY A 32 -8.53 7.93 0.50
CA GLY A 32 -9.15 6.63 0.26
C GLY A 32 -10.65 6.61 0.56
N LEU A 33 -11.07 7.26 1.65
CA LEU A 33 -12.49 7.47 1.96
C LEU A 33 -13.19 8.29 0.86
N GLY A 34 -12.56 9.37 0.39
CA GLY A 34 -13.10 10.22 -0.67
C GLY A 34 -13.30 9.47 -1.98
N ILE A 35 -12.30 8.69 -2.41
CA ILE A 35 -12.37 7.84 -3.61
C ILE A 35 -13.52 6.85 -3.48
N ASN A 36 -13.66 6.19 -2.33
CA ASN A 36 -14.74 5.24 -2.11
C ASN A 36 -16.12 5.89 -2.10
N LYS A 37 -16.28 7.07 -1.49
CA LYS A 37 -17.55 7.79 -1.45
C LYS A 37 -18.04 8.19 -2.84
N ILE A 38 -17.13 8.52 -3.75
CA ILE A 38 -17.44 8.85 -5.15
C ILE A 38 -17.85 7.59 -5.92
N LEU A 39 -17.12 6.50 -5.74
CA LEU A 39 -17.29 5.27 -6.54
C LEU A 39 -18.35 4.30 -5.98
N ARG A 40 -18.66 4.38 -4.67
CA ARG A 40 -19.64 3.53 -3.94
C ARG A 40 -19.42 2.02 -4.08
N PHE A 41 -18.18 1.61 -4.31
CA PHE A 41 -17.82 0.22 -4.67
C PHE A 41 -17.41 -0.66 -3.49
N SER A 42 -17.01 -0.07 -2.36
CA SER A 42 -16.35 -0.80 -1.27
C SER A 42 -16.83 -0.32 0.10
N ASN A 43 -16.45 -1.04 1.16
CA ASN A 43 -16.66 -0.59 2.55
C ASN A 43 -15.75 0.62 2.81
N ASP A 44 -16.37 1.75 3.20
CA ASP A 44 -15.70 3.04 3.42
C ASP A 44 -14.41 2.89 4.24
N TYR A 45 -14.47 2.22 5.39
CA TYR A 45 -13.33 2.12 6.31
C TYR A 45 -12.16 1.32 5.72
N LEU A 46 -12.45 0.25 5.00
CA LEU A 46 -11.42 -0.62 4.42
C LEU A 46 -10.68 0.11 3.28
N SER A 47 -11.37 1.00 2.57
CA SER A 47 -10.77 1.81 1.51
C SER A 47 -9.77 2.83 2.04
N GLY A 48 -10.14 3.56 3.11
CA GLY A 48 -9.23 4.49 3.77
C GLY A 48 -7.98 3.78 4.31
N LEU A 49 -8.17 2.66 5.02
CA LEU A 49 -7.06 1.90 5.60
C LEU A 49 -6.09 1.38 4.53
N TRP A 50 -6.59 0.86 3.41
CA TRP A 50 -5.74 0.32 2.36
C TRP A 50 -4.94 1.39 1.62
N CYS A 51 -5.54 2.56 1.39
CA CYS A 51 -4.83 3.72 0.88
C CYS A 51 -3.70 4.14 1.84
N ALA A 52 -3.98 4.20 3.15
CA ALA A 52 -2.97 4.49 4.17
C ALA A 52 -1.83 3.44 4.21
N VAL A 53 -2.16 2.14 4.20
CA VAL A 53 -1.17 1.05 4.14
C VAL A 53 -0.30 1.17 2.89
N SER A 54 -0.89 1.53 1.75
CA SER A 54 -0.14 1.73 0.52
C SER A 54 0.85 2.87 0.64
N ALA A 55 0.46 3.96 1.30
CA ALA A 55 1.35 5.08 1.57
C ALA A 55 2.51 4.69 2.49
N ILE A 56 2.24 3.91 3.55
CA ILE A 56 3.26 3.38 4.48
C ILE A 56 4.29 2.52 3.73
N VAL A 57 3.82 1.58 2.90
CA VAL A 57 4.70 0.65 2.17
C VAL A 57 5.62 1.39 1.19
N VAL A 58 5.17 2.52 0.64
CA VAL A 58 5.92 3.30 -0.36
C VAL A 58 6.83 4.35 0.28
N PHE A 59 6.59 4.71 1.54
CA PHE A 59 7.30 5.80 2.19
C PHE A 59 8.74 5.41 2.47
N ASP A 60 9.68 6.20 1.94
CA ASP A 60 11.11 6.03 2.13
C ASP A 60 11.78 7.41 2.23
N ASP A 61 13.01 7.44 2.74
CA ASP A 61 13.83 8.65 2.81
C ASP A 61 14.42 9.03 1.43
N LEU A 62 14.57 8.06 0.53
CA LEU A 62 15.20 8.23 -0.78
C LEU A 62 14.15 8.07 -1.90
N PRO A 63 13.97 9.06 -2.78
CA PRO A 63 12.98 8.95 -3.87
C PRO A 63 13.25 7.80 -4.82
N LYS A 64 14.52 7.38 -4.99
CA LYS A 64 14.85 6.20 -5.79
C LYS A 64 14.25 4.92 -5.19
N ASN A 65 14.29 4.79 -3.87
CA ASN A 65 13.71 3.66 -3.15
C ASN A 65 12.18 3.73 -3.20
N ALA A 66 11.59 4.89 -2.92
CA ALA A 66 10.14 5.10 -3.01
C ALA A 66 9.60 4.77 -4.42
N LYS A 67 10.34 5.10 -5.49
CA LYS A 67 9.99 4.70 -6.87
C LYS A 67 10.04 3.19 -7.10
N SER A 68 10.97 2.47 -6.46
CA SER A 68 10.99 1.01 -6.51
C SER A 68 9.82 0.42 -5.72
N LEU A 69 9.55 0.94 -4.53
CA LEU A 69 8.49 0.47 -3.63
C LEU A 69 7.10 0.70 -4.22
N ILE A 70 6.84 1.85 -4.85
CA ILE A 70 5.56 2.09 -5.54
C ILE A 70 5.37 1.12 -6.70
N LYS A 71 6.44 0.83 -7.47
CA LYS A 71 6.37 -0.15 -8.56
C LYS A 71 6.00 -1.54 -8.01
N ASP A 72 6.67 -1.98 -6.95
CA ASP A 72 6.40 -3.27 -6.32
C ASP A 72 4.98 -3.32 -5.73
N ARG A 73 4.52 -2.22 -5.12
CA ARG A 73 3.16 -2.08 -4.59
C ARG A 73 2.11 -2.21 -5.68
N LEU A 74 2.28 -1.49 -6.78
CA LEU A 74 1.34 -1.49 -7.90
C LEU A 74 1.31 -2.84 -8.61
N LEU A 75 2.47 -3.44 -8.87
CA LEU A 75 2.55 -4.77 -9.49
C LEU A 75 1.91 -5.84 -8.60
N GLY A 76 2.25 -5.86 -7.31
CA GLY A 76 1.70 -6.82 -6.37
C GLY A 76 0.18 -6.67 -6.27
N THR A 77 -0.32 -5.45 -6.05
CA THR A 77 -1.76 -5.21 -5.98
C THR A 77 -2.47 -5.53 -7.29
N PHE A 78 -1.91 -5.17 -8.45
CA PHE A 78 -2.52 -5.45 -9.74
C PHE A 78 -2.65 -6.96 -10.00
N ILE A 79 -1.57 -7.73 -9.85
CA ILE A 79 -1.58 -9.17 -10.09
C ILE A 79 -2.49 -9.87 -9.08
N GLY A 80 -2.37 -9.54 -7.79
CA GLY A 80 -3.19 -10.14 -6.74
C GLY A 80 -4.68 -9.84 -6.92
N ALA A 81 -5.04 -8.58 -7.21
CA ALA A 81 -6.44 -8.20 -7.45
C ALA A 81 -7.01 -8.85 -8.71
N LEU A 82 -6.24 -8.87 -9.80
CA LEU A 82 -6.68 -9.46 -11.07
C LEU A 82 -6.93 -10.96 -10.94
N LEU A 83 -5.94 -11.72 -10.42
CA LEU A 83 -6.05 -13.17 -10.31
C LEU A 83 -7.18 -13.58 -9.37
N THR A 84 -7.27 -12.97 -8.19
CA THR A 84 -8.38 -13.24 -7.26
C THR A 84 -9.73 -12.98 -7.89
N THR A 85 -9.85 -11.85 -8.59
CA THR A 85 -11.12 -11.48 -9.21
C THR A 85 -11.56 -12.48 -10.27
N VAL A 86 -10.64 -12.85 -11.16
CA VAL A 86 -10.89 -13.84 -12.22
C VAL A 86 -11.26 -15.19 -11.62
N ILE A 87 -10.47 -15.69 -10.67
CA ILE A 87 -10.65 -17.04 -10.13
C ILE A 87 -11.93 -17.14 -9.30
N ILE A 88 -12.21 -16.16 -8.45
CA ILE A 88 -13.45 -16.11 -7.66
C ILE A 88 -14.67 -16.14 -8.59
N TYR A 89 -14.65 -15.34 -9.66
CA TYR A 89 -15.74 -15.26 -10.63
C TYR A 89 -16.09 -16.62 -11.25
N PHE A 90 -15.10 -17.50 -11.48
CA PHE A 90 -15.34 -18.81 -12.11
C PHE A 90 -15.61 -19.96 -11.12
N THR A 91 -15.09 -19.89 -9.90
CA THR A 91 -15.10 -21.05 -8.99
C THR A 91 -16.25 -21.03 -7.98
N ASN A 92 -16.83 -19.87 -7.68
CA ASN A 92 -17.94 -19.71 -6.70
C ASN A 92 -17.69 -20.35 -5.32
N ASN A 93 -16.42 -20.67 -4.97
CA ASN A 93 -16.01 -21.25 -3.70
C ASN A 93 -14.81 -20.48 -3.15
N LEU A 94 -15.04 -19.63 -2.14
CA LEU A 94 -14.04 -18.67 -1.67
C LEU A 94 -12.71 -19.31 -1.27
N PHE A 95 -12.72 -20.38 -0.47
CA PHE A 95 -11.48 -20.98 0.04
C PHE A 95 -10.66 -21.59 -1.08
N LEU A 96 -11.32 -22.28 -2.02
CA LEU A 96 -10.67 -22.83 -3.20
C LEU A 96 -10.13 -21.70 -4.08
N SER A 97 -10.91 -20.65 -4.31
CA SER A 97 -10.48 -19.50 -5.11
C SER A 97 -9.25 -18.83 -4.51
N LEU A 98 -9.22 -18.62 -3.20
CA LEU A 98 -8.09 -18.00 -2.49
C LEU A 98 -6.82 -18.85 -2.62
N GLY A 99 -6.92 -20.16 -2.40
CA GLY A 99 -5.77 -21.07 -2.53
C GLY A 99 -5.18 -21.05 -3.94
N ILE A 100 -6.04 -21.16 -4.95
CA ILE A 100 -5.64 -21.12 -6.37
C ILE A 100 -5.04 -19.74 -6.72
N SER A 101 -5.66 -18.65 -6.26
CA SER A 101 -5.21 -17.29 -6.54
C SER A 101 -3.86 -16.97 -5.92
N VAL A 102 -3.62 -17.37 -4.67
CA VAL A 102 -2.31 -17.21 -4.01
C VAL A 102 -1.26 -18.04 -4.75
N PHE A 103 -1.55 -19.29 -5.08
CA PHE A 103 -0.62 -20.16 -5.79
C PHE A 103 -0.19 -19.56 -7.14
N PHE A 104 -1.14 -19.15 -7.97
CA PHE A 104 -0.82 -18.51 -9.27
C PHE A 104 -0.16 -17.14 -9.11
N THR A 105 -0.53 -16.35 -8.11
CA THR A 105 0.15 -15.08 -7.79
C THR A 105 1.63 -15.32 -7.48
N CYS A 106 1.92 -16.34 -6.66
CA CYS A 106 3.29 -16.71 -6.31
C CYS A 106 4.10 -17.15 -7.54
N ILE A 107 3.53 -18.01 -8.39
CA ILE A 107 4.20 -18.45 -9.62
C ILE A 107 4.48 -17.26 -10.53
N LEU A 108 3.45 -16.47 -10.84
CA LEU A 108 3.56 -15.39 -11.81
C LEU A 108 4.61 -14.37 -11.37
N ILE A 109 4.53 -13.90 -10.13
CA ILE A 109 5.49 -12.94 -9.58
C ILE A 109 6.92 -13.52 -9.54
N SER A 110 7.07 -14.80 -9.19
CA SER A 110 8.39 -15.44 -9.12
C SER A 110 9.02 -15.63 -10.50
N VAL A 111 8.24 -16.01 -11.51
CA VAL A 111 8.71 -16.15 -12.90
C VAL A 111 9.27 -14.83 -13.43
N PHE A 112 8.60 -13.71 -13.13
CA PHE A 112 9.08 -12.38 -13.52
C PHE A 112 10.13 -11.77 -12.57
N LYS A 113 10.53 -12.50 -11.52
CA LYS A 113 11.51 -12.07 -10.51
C LYS A 113 11.14 -10.76 -9.80
N TRP A 114 9.84 -10.45 -9.65
CA TRP A 114 9.37 -9.25 -8.93
C TRP A 114 9.26 -9.53 -7.43
N THR A 115 10.38 -9.86 -6.78
CA THR A 115 10.41 -10.34 -5.39
C THR A 115 9.79 -9.37 -4.38
N GLY A 116 9.89 -8.06 -4.60
CA GLY A 116 9.24 -7.04 -3.78
C GLY A 116 7.70 -7.05 -3.87
N ALA A 117 7.15 -7.46 -5.01
CA ALA A 117 5.71 -7.51 -5.25
C ALA A 117 5.04 -8.77 -4.65
N LEU A 118 5.80 -9.82 -4.35
CA LEU A 118 5.26 -11.14 -3.98
C LEU A 118 4.35 -11.10 -2.75
N LYS A 119 4.88 -10.57 -1.64
CA LYS A 119 4.11 -10.48 -0.38
C LYS A 119 2.89 -9.57 -0.54
N ILE A 120 3.04 -8.47 -1.29
CA ILE A 120 1.97 -7.52 -1.57
C ILE A 120 0.85 -8.19 -2.37
N GLY A 121 1.20 -8.98 -3.38
CA GLY A 121 0.26 -9.78 -4.16
C GLY A 121 -0.55 -10.72 -3.29
N CYS A 122 0.11 -11.54 -2.47
CA CYS A 122 -0.58 -12.48 -1.59
C CYS A 122 -1.53 -11.79 -0.60
N ILE A 123 -1.11 -10.68 0.02
CA ILE A 123 -1.98 -9.91 0.93
C ILE A 123 -3.18 -9.35 0.16
N THR A 124 -2.97 -8.85 -1.06
CA THR A 124 -4.04 -8.33 -1.91
C THR A 124 -5.04 -9.43 -2.25
N VAL A 125 -4.57 -10.65 -2.57
CA VAL A 125 -5.44 -11.79 -2.85
C VAL A 125 -6.40 -12.05 -1.68
N ILE A 126 -5.86 -12.12 -0.47
CA ILE A 126 -6.62 -12.38 0.75
C ILE A 126 -7.65 -11.26 0.98
N ILE A 127 -7.24 -10.00 0.87
CA ILE A 127 -8.10 -8.86 1.18
C ILE A 127 -9.22 -8.71 0.14
N VAL A 128 -8.94 -8.89 -1.15
CA VAL A 128 -9.98 -8.87 -2.19
C VAL A 128 -10.97 -10.01 -1.94
N GLY A 129 -10.51 -11.23 -1.68
CA GLY A 129 -11.40 -12.35 -1.43
C GLY A 129 -12.24 -12.20 -0.16
N LEU A 130 -11.65 -11.73 0.94
CA LEU A 130 -12.40 -11.45 2.17
C LEU A 130 -13.42 -10.33 1.99
N SER A 131 -13.09 -9.28 1.22
CA SER A 131 -14.01 -8.19 0.92
C SER A 131 -15.24 -8.63 0.12
N THR A 132 -15.14 -9.80 -0.51
CA THR A 132 -16.20 -10.40 -1.33
C THR A 132 -16.99 -11.49 -0.62
N HIS A 133 -16.61 -11.86 0.61
CA HIS A 133 -17.37 -12.81 1.43
C HIS A 133 -18.81 -12.29 1.61
N GLU A 134 -19.80 -13.16 1.43
CA GLU A 134 -21.25 -12.87 1.51
C GLU A 134 -21.82 -11.89 0.46
N LYS A 135 -20.99 -11.37 -0.45
CA LYS A 135 -21.45 -10.50 -1.53
C LYS A 135 -21.61 -11.28 -2.83
N ALA A 136 -22.45 -10.73 -3.71
CA ALA A 136 -22.64 -11.30 -5.02
C ALA A 136 -21.31 -11.28 -5.81
N PHE A 137 -20.95 -12.41 -6.42
CA PHE A 137 -19.64 -12.65 -7.04
C PHE A 137 -19.35 -11.72 -8.23
N ASP A 138 -20.38 -11.09 -8.80
CA ASP A 138 -20.32 -10.03 -9.80
C ASP A 138 -19.70 -8.72 -9.28
N ILE A 139 -19.72 -8.48 -7.96
CA ILE A 139 -19.18 -7.26 -7.34
C ILE A 139 -17.66 -7.37 -7.10
N VAL A 140 -17.08 -8.57 -7.23
CA VAL A 140 -15.64 -8.85 -6.97
C VAL A 140 -14.73 -7.94 -7.81
N TRP A 141 -15.11 -7.64 -9.05
CA TRP A 141 -14.40 -6.72 -9.93
C TRP A 141 -14.26 -5.31 -9.34
N GLN A 142 -15.31 -4.83 -8.66
CA GLN A 142 -15.29 -3.53 -8.01
C GLN A 142 -14.29 -3.52 -6.85
N PHE A 143 -14.25 -4.58 -6.03
CA PHE A 143 -13.26 -4.69 -4.95
C PHE A 143 -11.83 -4.73 -5.47
N GLY A 144 -11.56 -5.54 -6.50
CA GLY A 144 -10.23 -5.62 -7.13
C GLY A 144 -9.77 -4.26 -7.67
N LEU A 145 -10.64 -3.57 -8.41
CA LEU A 145 -10.36 -2.24 -8.96
C LEU A 145 -10.12 -1.22 -7.84
N MET A 146 -10.95 -1.22 -6.80
CA MET A 146 -10.79 -0.29 -5.67
C MET A 146 -9.46 -0.50 -4.94
N ARG A 147 -9.06 -1.75 -4.69
CA ARG A 147 -7.76 -2.02 -4.07
C ARG A 147 -6.60 -1.48 -4.91
N PHE A 148 -6.71 -1.56 -6.23
CA PHE A 148 -5.71 -1.01 -7.14
C PHE A 148 -5.68 0.53 -7.10
N LEU A 149 -6.83 1.19 -7.21
CA LEU A 149 -6.93 2.66 -7.16
C LEU A 149 -6.43 3.23 -5.83
N GLU A 150 -6.76 2.59 -4.71
CA GLU A 150 -6.27 2.95 -3.38
C GLU A 150 -4.75 2.77 -3.26
N SER A 151 -4.19 1.71 -3.87
CA SER A 151 -2.74 1.51 -3.94
C SER A 151 -2.04 2.60 -4.77
N VAL A 152 -2.64 3.03 -5.87
CA VAL A 152 -2.15 4.17 -6.68
C VAL A 152 -2.19 5.46 -5.88
N ALA A 153 -3.32 5.78 -5.24
CA ALA A 153 -3.52 7.00 -4.49
C ALA A 153 -2.54 7.12 -3.30
N GLY A 154 -2.47 6.08 -2.46
CA GLY A 154 -1.56 6.08 -1.31
C GLY A 154 -0.10 6.10 -1.72
N GLY A 155 0.26 5.32 -2.75
CA GLY A 155 1.61 5.32 -3.30
C GLY A 155 2.03 6.68 -3.86
N ALA A 156 1.13 7.37 -4.57
CA ALA A 156 1.40 8.69 -5.13
C ALA A 156 1.62 9.74 -4.03
N ILE A 157 0.77 9.78 -3.00
CA ILE A 157 0.95 10.70 -1.86
C ILE A 157 2.32 10.48 -1.22
N SER A 158 2.66 9.22 -0.96
CA SER A 158 3.92 8.85 -0.31
C SER A 158 5.14 9.25 -1.14
N LEU A 159 5.11 9.00 -2.46
CA LEU A 159 6.17 9.41 -3.37
C LEU A 159 6.34 10.94 -3.42
N ILE A 160 5.23 11.69 -3.47
CA ILE A 160 5.26 13.17 -3.43
C ILE A 160 5.90 13.64 -2.12
N ALA A 161 5.50 13.06 -0.99
CA ALA A 161 6.07 13.41 0.32
C ALA A 161 7.58 13.15 0.37
N THR A 162 8.05 11.99 -0.10
CA THR A 162 9.47 11.66 -0.16
C THR A 162 10.26 12.64 -1.04
N ILE A 163 9.71 13.05 -2.19
CA ILE A 163 10.35 14.07 -3.06
C ILE A 163 10.45 15.43 -2.37
N ILE A 164 9.38 15.87 -1.70
CA ILE A 164 9.36 17.15 -0.97
C ILE A 164 10.42 17.14 0.14
N ILE A 165 10.54 16.04 0.88
CA ILE A 165 11.56 15.88 1.93
C ILE A 165 12.97 16.01 1.35
N GLU A 166 13.26 15.35 0.23
CA GLU A 166 14.56 15.45 -0.43
C GLU A 166 14.86 16.89 -0.87
N MET A 167 13.88 17.59 -1.47
CA MET A 167 14.03 18.99 -1.89
C MET A 167 14.34 19.93 -0.72
N ILE A 168 13.65 19.76 0.41
CA ILE A 168 13.89 20.55 1.62
C ILE A 168 15.30 20.29 2.15
N LYS A 169 15.72 19.01 2.19
CA LYS A 169 17.05 18.62 2.66
C LYS A 169 18.16 19.23 1.79
N LYS A 170 18.00 19.18 0.46
CA LYS A 170 18.97 19.77 -0.49
C LYS A 170 19.08 21.29 -0.32
N LYS A 171 17.94 21.99 -0.17
CA LYS A 171 17.90 23.43 0.04
C LYS A 171 18.58 23.89 1.33
N ASN A 172 18.54 23.09 2.39
CA ASN A 172 19.23 23.40 3.65
C ASN A 172 20.75 23.21 3.55
N ILE A 173 21.21 22.23 2.75
CA ILE A 173 22.64 22.01 2.51
C ILE A 173 23.24 23.16 1.70
N GLU A 174 22.54 23.67 0.67
CA GLU A 174 23.02 24.79 -0.16
C GLU A 174 23.10 26.15 0.57
N LYS A 175 22.48 26.25 1.76
CA LYS A 175 22.47 27.47 2.59
C LYS A 175 23.54 27.46 3.71
N THR A 176 24.23 26.34 3.89
CA THR A 176 25.28 26.16 4.92
C THR A 176 26.64 26.24 4.27
#